data_AF-A0A5K1CMP1-F1
#
_entry.id   AF-A0A5K1CMP1-F1
#
_cell.length_a   1.000
_cell.length_b   1.000
_cell.length_c   1.000
_cell.angle_alpha   90.00
_cell.angle_beta   90.00
_cell.angle_gamma   90.00
#
_symmetry.space_group_name_H-M   'P 1'
#
loop_
_entity.id
_entity.type
_entity.pdbx_description
1 polymer ?
#
loop_
_entity_poly.entity_id
_entity_poly.type
_entity_poly.pdbx_seq_one_letter_code
_entity_poly.pdbx_strand_id
1 'polypeptide(L)'
;ACAEVHVGHMPHTIRTCNAVGSRPTREHSWEKGGIEDVLPIVESFHLYDRLGRAVSHKERVDIDRLPAIVELCIQAGIDLPEYPTRRRVIPVYSISGKIIDFERRYPRDGPMSTEEIQASGFWEKRRKSLQSIDLSMSELDGNGIRGSC
;
A
#
# COMPACT_ATOMS: atom_id res chain seq x y z
N ALA A 1 18.83 18.91 2.95
CA ALA A 1 18.37 17.55 2.65
C ALA A 1 17.54 17.54 1.37
N CYS A 2 18.00 16.81 0.35
CA CYS A 2 17.26 16.52 -0.87
C CYS A 2 16.38 15.28 -0.65
N ALA A 3 15.23 15.21 -1.30
CA ALA A 3 14.34 14.04 -1.27
C ALA A 3 14.44 13.20 -2.55
N GLU A 4 15.35 13.54 -3.47
CA GLU A 4 15.56 12.78 -4.70
C GLU A 4 16.28 11.46 -4.42
N VAL A 5 15.84 10.42 -5.12
CA VAL A 5 16.35 9.05 -5.00
C VAL A 5 16.68 8.53 -6.38
N HIS A 6 17.85 7.93 -6.52
CA HIS A 6 18.24 7.21 -7.71
C HIS A 6 18.14 5.70 -7.48
N VAL A 7 17.49 5.01 -8.41
CA VAL A 7 17.40 3.54 -8.43
C VAL A 7 18.12 3.03 -9.68
N GLY A 8 19.27 2.38 -9.49
CA GLY A 8 20.11 1.91 -10.60
C GLY A 8 21.57 1.71 -10.18
N HIS A 9 22.40 1.30 -11.12
CA HIS A 9 23.81 1.01 -10.84
C HIS A 9 24.67 2.28 -10.64
N MET A 10 24.43 3.33 -11.42
CA MET A 10 25.15 4.60 -11.32
C MET A 10 24.18 5.79 -11.26
N PRO A 11 24.32 6.67 -10.26
CA PRO A 11 23.45 7.83 -10.12
C PRO A 11 23.73 8.87 -11.21
N HIS A 12 22.73 9.70 -11.49
CA HIS A 12 22.87 10.75 -12.48
C HIS A 12 23.63 11.97 -11.95
N THR A 13 24.30 12.70 -12.84
CA THR A 13 25.02 13.94 -12.54
C THR A 13 24.22 15.21 -12.91
N ILE A 14 22.91 15.05 -13.18
CA ILE A 14 22.02 16.17 -13.50
C ILE A 14 22.02 17.20 -12.36
N ARG A 15 22.26 18.46 -12.72
CA ARG A 15 22.43 19.60 -11.81
C ARG A 15 21.10 20.28 -11.51
N THR A 16 20.22 19.56 -10.83
CA THR A 16 18.85 20.02 -10.51
C THR A 16 18.49 19.84 -9.02
N CYS A 17 19.47 19.84 -8.10
CA CYS A 17 19.17 19.62 -6.66
C CYS A 17 18.22 20.70 -6.11
N ASN A 18 17.01 20.26 -5.74
CA ASN A 18 15.93 21.09 -5.17
C ASN A 18 15.95 21.16 -3.63
N ALA A 19 17.06 20.75 -2.99
CA ALA A 19 17.19 20.86 -1.55
C ALA A 19 17.08 22.32 -1.08
N VAL A 20 16.40 22.53 0.04
CA VAL A 20 16.26 23.87 0.66
C VAL A 20 17.65 24.48 0.89
N GLY A 21 17.88 25.68 0.36
CA GLY A 21 19.17 26.39 0.45
C GLY A 21 20.21 25.98 -0.61
N SER A 22 19.90 25.05 -1.51
CA SER A 22 20.75 24.68 -2.64
C SER A 22 20.68 25.69 -3.78
N ARG A 23 21.75 25.80 -4.58
CA ARG A 23 21.71 26.49 -5.88
C ARG A 23 20.97 25.59 -6.88
N PRO A 24 20.16 26.15 -7.79
CA PRO A 24 19.44 25.36 -8.82
C PRO A 24 20.36 24.52 -9.72
N THR A 25 21.65 24.87 -9.78
CA THR A 25 22.69 24.22 -10.58
C THR A 25 23.61 23.31 -9.76
N ARG A 26 23.27 23.02 -8.51
CA ARG A 26 24.04 22.10 -7.66
C ARG A 26 23.80 20.66 -8.12
N GLU A 27 24.88 19.89 -8.18
CA GLU A 27 24.84 18.44 -8.36
C GLU A 27 24.44 17.75 -7.05
N HIS A 28 23.79 16.61 -7.14
CA HIS A 28 23.50 15.77 -5.98
C HIS A 28 24.78 15.11 -5.46
N SER A 29 24.96 15.10 -4.14
CA SER A 29 25.84 14.11 -3.51
C SER A 29 24.99 12.89 -3.22
N TRP A 30 25.47 11.70 -3.54
CA TRP A 30 24.68 10.48 -3.46
C TRP A 30 25.24 9.58 -2.34
N GLU A 31 24.39 9.19 -1.38
CA GLU A 31 24.68 8.25 -0.29
C GLU A 31 23.84 6.99 -0.37
N LYS A 32 24.34 5.84 0.09
CA LYS A 32 23.56 4.58 0.05
C LYS A 32 22.20 4.76 0.75
N GLY A 33 21.13 4.61 -0.01
CA GLY A 33 19.74 4.68 0.44
C GLY A 33 19.19 3.31 0.83
N GLY A 34 18.11 3.34 1.61
CA GLY A 34 17.36 2.17 2.05
C GLY A 34 16.06 1.97 1.26
N ILE A 35 15.32 0.91 1.58
CA ILE A 35 14.03 0.62 0.95
C ILE A 35 13.00 1.70 1.28
N GLU A 36 13.11 2.29 2.46
CA GLU A 36 12.28 3.38 2.95
C GLU A 36 12.41 4.67 2.11
N ASP A 37 13.53 4.85 1.39
CA ASP A 37 13.73 5.98 0.49
C ASP A 37 12.95 5.81 -0.83
N VAL A 38 12.78 4.56 -1.29
CA VAL A 38 12.06 4.22 -2.54
C VAL A 38 10.58 3.97 -2.27
N LEU A 39 10.29 3.24 -1.21
CA LEU A 39 8.98 2.81 -0.79
C LEU A 39 8.71 3.40 0.59
N PRO A 40 8.22 4.65 0.67
CA PRO A 40 7.83 5.20 1.95
C PRO A 40 6.79 4.28 2.59
N ILE A 41 6.98 3.98 3.88
CA ILE A 41 6.08 3.11 4.65
C ILE A 41 4.80 3.91 4.94
N VAL A 42 3.95 4.01 3.93
CA VAL A 42 2.60 4.54 4.04
C VAL A 42 1.69 3.40 4.45
N GLU A 43 0.84 3.63 5.43
CA GLU A 43 -0.13 2.64 5.89
C GLU A 43 -1.53 2.93 5.31
N SER A 44 -2.16 1.91 4.72
CA SER A 44 -3.54 1.93 4.23
C SER A 44 -4.45 1.10 5.13
N PHE A 45 -5.72 1.48 5.24
CA PHE A 45 -6.73 0.59 5.83
C PHE A 45 -6.94 -0.64 4.95
N HIS A 46 -7.11 -1.79 5.60
CA HIS A 46 -7.52 -3.02 4.96
C HIS A 46 -9.00 -3.25 5.24
N LEU A 47 -9.79 -3.39 4.18
CA LEU A 47 -11.21 -3.70 4.26
C LEU A 47 -11.45 -4.98 3.49
N TYR A 48 -12.16 -5.93 4.10
CA TYR A 48 -12.59 -7.12 3.39
C TYR A 48 -13.44 -6.75 2.17
N ASP A 49 -14.41 -5.82 2.30
CA ASP A 49 -15.15 -5.27 1.14
C ASP A 49 -14.83 -3.79 0.89
N ARG A 50 -13.97 -3.52 -0.08
CA ARG A 50 -13.53 -2.17 -0.47
C ARG A 50 -14.59 -1.32 -1.16
N LEU A 51 -15.64 -1.92 -1.71
CA LEU A 51 -16.77 -1.17 -2.30
C LEU A 51 -17.79 -0.73 -1.24
N GLY A 52 -17.52 -1.07 0.03
CA GLY A 52 -18.24 -0.53 1.17
C GLY A 52 -18.03 0.97 1.37
N ARG A 53 -18.57 1.49 2.46
CA ARG A 53 -18.38 2.89 2.84
C ARG A 53 -16.94 3.14 3.31
N ALA A 54 -16.51 4.39 3.23
CA ALA A 54 -15.25 4.83 3.81
C ALA A 54 -15.22 4.58 5.34
N VAL A 55 -14.02 4.32 5.85
CA VAL A 55 -13.73 4.23 7.28
C VAL A 55 -13.98 5.59 7.92
N SER A 56 -14.83 5.64 8.95
CA SER A 56 -15.07 6.89 9.68
C SER A 56 -13.92 7.20 10.63
N HIS A 57 -13.82 8.45 11.07
CA HIS A 57 -12.79 8.85 12.05
C HIS A 57 -12.89 8.05 13.37
N LYS A 58 -14.10 7.61 13.76
CA LYS A 58 -14.30 6.82 14.98
C LYS A 58 -13.75 5.41 14.84
N GLU A 59 -13.95 4.79 13.68
CA GLU A 59 -13.60 3.39 13.41
C GLU A 59 -12.14 3.20 13.03
N ARG A 60 -11.42 4.27 12.68
CA ARG A 60 -10.01 4.20 12.25
C ARG A 60 -9.07 3.49 13.23
N VAL A 61 -9.47 3.41 14.50
CA VAL A 61 -8.71 2.75 15.56
C VAL A 61 -8.96 1.25 15.57
N ASP A 62 -10.14 0.83 15.13
CA ASP A 62 -10.57 -0.56 15.11
C ASP A 62 -10.17 -1.23 13.78
N ILE A 63 -10.14 -0.49 12.67
CA ILE A 63 -9.81 -1.04 11.35
C ILE A 63 -8.31 -1.30 11.17
N ASP A 64 -8.00 -2.46 10.60
CA ASP A 64 -6.63 -2.90 10.37
C ASP A 64 -5.91 -2.01 9.35
N ARG A 65 -4.60 -1.80 9.59
CA ARG A 65 -3.73 -1.03 8.71
C ARG A 65 -2.57 -1.88 8.21
N LEU A 66 -2.33 -1.85 6.90
CA LEU A 66 -1.27 -2.56 6.21
C LEU A 66 -0.36 -1.57 5.50
N PRO A 67 0.93 -1.91 5.25
CA PRO A 67 1.72 -1.15 4.29
C PRO A 67 0.95 -1.03 2.97
N ALA A 68 0.90 0.17 2.41
CA ALA A 68 0.11 0.48 1.22
C ALA A 68 0.48 -0.42 0.04
N ILE A 69 1.77 -0.79 -0.08
CA ILE A 69 2.22 -1.74 -1.09
C ILE A 69 1.57 -3.13 -0.96
N VAL A 70 1.39 -3.61 0.28
CA VAL A 70 0.73 -4.90 0.54
C VAL A 70 -0.75 -4.82 0.15
N GLU A 71 -1.43 -3.73 0.52
CA GLU A 71 -2.83 -3.52 0.13
C GLU A 71 -3.00 -3.38 -1.39
N LEU A 72 -2.08 -2.70 -2.09
CA LEU A 72 -2.07 -2.61 -3.55
C LEU A 72 -1.89 -4.00 -4.21
N CYS A 73 -1.00 -4.82 -3.69
CA CYS A 73 -0.82 -6.21 -4.13
C CYS A 73 -2.12 -7.03 -3.97
N ILE A 74 -2.80 -6.90 -2.83
CA ILE A 74 -4.10 -7.55 -2.61
C ILE A 74 -5.12 -7.05 -3.64
N GLN A 75 -5.18 -5.74 -3.90
CA GLN A 75 -6.07 -5.16 -4.91
C GLN A 75 -5.79 -5.67 -6.33
N ALA A 76 -4.52 -5.87 -6.67
CA ALA A 76 -4.09 -6.42 -7.95
C ALA A 76 -4.45 -7.91 -8.14
N GLY A 77 -4.91 -8.60 -7.09
CA GLY A 77 -5.39 -9.98 -7.16
C GLY A 77 -4.59 -10.98 -6.34
N ILE A 78 -3.57 -10.54 -5.60
CA ILE A 78 -2.85 -11.45 -4.68
C ILE A 78 -3.78 -11.81 -3.52
N ASP A 79 -3.96 -13.10 -3.29
CA ASP A 79 -4.74 -13.62 -2.18
C ASP A 79 -3.82 -13.95 -1.01
N LEU A 80 -3.97 -13.20 0.08
CA LEU A 80 -3.27 -13.43 1.35
C LEU A 80 -4.28 -13.96 2.37
N PRO A 81 -4.17 -15.22 2.85
CA PRO A 81 -5.10 -15.79 3.82
C PRO A 81 -5.21 -14.99 5.12
N GLU A 82 -4.16 -14.26 5.49
CA GLU A 82 -4.12 -13.40 6.66
C GLU A 82 -4.96 -12.12 6.47
N TYR A 83 -5.15 -11.68 5.23
CA TYR A 83 -5.81 -10.43 4.86
C TYR A 83 -6.89 -10.71 3.80
N PRO A 84 -7.98 -11.40 4.20
CA PRO A 84 -9.00 -11.83 3.27
C PRO A 84 -9.72 -10.63 2.65
N THR A 85 -9.96 -10.70 1.35
CA THR A 85 -10.70 -9.68 0.63
C THR A 85 -11.81 -10.30 -0.22
N ARG A 86 -12.95 -9.63 -0.30
CA ARG A 86 -14.07 -10.05 -1.13
C ARG A 86 -13.67 -9.93 -2.60
N ARG A 87 -13.56 -11.09 -3.26
CA ARG A 87 -13.44 -11.18 -4.72
C ARG A 87 -14.83 -11.27 -5.33
N ARG A 88 -15.06 -10.50 -6.38
CA ARG A 88 -16.33 -10.51 -7.12
C ARG A 88 -16.09 -11.14 -8.48
N VAL A 89 -16.96 -12.06 -8.85
CA VAL A 89 -16.96 -12.67 -10.18
C VAL A 89 -18.01 -12.03 -11.08
N ILE A 90 -19.00 -11.35 -10.49
CA ILE A 90 -19.97 -10.52 -11.20
C ILE A 90 -19.52 -9.05 -11.10
N PRO A 91 -19.56 -8.28 -12.21
CA PRO A 91 -19.21 -6.87 -12.18
C PRO A 91 -20.14 -6.06 -11.28
N VAL A 92 -19.60 -4.96 -10.74
CA VAL A 92 -20.34 -3.94 -9.99
C VAL A 92 -20.37 -2.67 -10.81
N TYR A 93 -21.53 -2.04 -10.93
CA TYR A 93 -21.66 -0.75 -11.63
C TYR A 93 -21.80 0.40 -10.65
N SER A 94 -21.22 1.54 -10.99
CA SER A 94 -21.51 2.82 -10.34
C SER A 94 -22.42 3.63 -11.26
N ILE A 95 -23.65 3.90 -10.83
CA ILE A 95 -24.62 4.71 -11.58
C ILE A 95 -24.95 5.93 -10.73
N SER A 96 -24.56 7.11 -11.21
CA SER A 96 -24.78 8.39 -10.50
C SER A 96 -24.26 8.38 -9.06
N GLY A 97 -23.10 7.76 -8.82
CA GLY A 97 -22.48 7.64 -7.49
C GLY A 97 -23.09 6.56 -6.60
N LYS A 98 -24.12 5.85 -7.06
CA LYS A 98 -24.69 4.69 -6.36
C LYS A 98 -24.06 3.41 -6.88
N ILE A 99 -23.47 2.64 -5.97
CA ILE A 99 -22.89 1.34 -6.26
C ILE A 99 -24.02 0.29 -6.34
N ILE A 100 -24.11 -0.41 -7.46
CA ILE A 100 -25.05 -1.51 -7.70
C ILE A 100 -24.26 -2.82 -7.73
N ASP A 101 -24.26 -3.52 -6.60
CA ASP A 101 -23.67 -4.85 -6.43
C ASP A 101 -24.74 -5.92 -6.73
N PHE A 102 -24.64 -6.56 -7.89
CA PHE A 102 -25.63 -7.56 -8.35
C PHE A 102 -25.60 -8.84 -7.53
N GLU A 103 -24.44 -9.27 -7.05
CA GLU A 103 -24.33 -10.43 -6.16
C GLU A 103 -25.09 -10.16 -4.86
N ARG A 104 -24.97 -8.94 -4.34
CA ARG A 104 -25.70 -8.54 -3.12
C ARG A 104 -27.20 -8.38 -3.37
N ARG A 105 -27.61 -7.91 -4.56
CA ARG A 105 -29.02 -7.64 -4.87
C ARG A 105 -29.79 -8.89 -5.33
N TYR A 106 -29.12 -9.84 -5.97
CA TYR A 106 -29.68 -11.09 -6.48
C TYR A 106 -28.74 -12.25 -6.13
N PRO A 107 -28.67 -12.64 -4.85
CA PRO A 107 -27.77 -13.70 -4.43
C PRO A 107 -28.25 -15.05 -4.98
N ARG A 108 -27.32 -15.83 -5.55
CA ARG A 108 -27.62 -17.13 -6.19
C ARG A 108 -27.97 -18.22 -5.17
N ASP A 109 -27.40 -18.15 -3.97
CA ASP A 109 -27.47 -19.22 -2.96
C ASP A 109 -28.33 -18.85 -1.73
N GLY A 110 -29.32 -17.95 -1.90
CA GLY A 110 -30.13 -17.41 -0.81
C GLY A 110 -29.55 -16.11 -0.22
N PRO A 111 -30.22 -15.42 0.72
CA PRO A 111 -29.72 -14.16 1.26
C PRO A 111 -28.34 -14.38 1.88
N MET A 112 -27.29 -13.78 1.30
CA MET A 112 -25.98 -13.73 1.97
C MET A 112 -26.22 -13.16 3.36
N SER A 113 -25.76 -13.86 4.39
CA SER A 113 -25.74 -13.32 5.73
C SER A 113 -25.06 -11.96 5.65
N THR A 114 -25.76 -10.91 6.07
CA THR A 114 -25.14 -9.60 6.27
C THR A 114 -24.38 -9.61 7.59
N GLU A 115 -23.79 -10.76 7.95
CA GLU A 115 -22.84 -10.84 9.05
C GLU A 115 -21.82 -9.75 8.78
N GLU A 116 -21.76 -8.80 9.70
CA GLU A 116 -20.94 -7.62 9.62
C GLU A 116 -19.53 -8.10 9.28
N ILE A 117 -19.17 -7.91 8.02
CA ILE A 117 -17.89 -8.33 7.48
C ILE A 117 -16.84 -7.81 8.45
N GLN A 118 -16.16 -8.73 9.12
CA GLN A 118 -15.17 -8.41 10.13
C GLN A 118 -14.10 -7.55 9.45
N ALA A 119 -14.12 -6.25 9.72
CA ALA A 119 -13.22 -5.27 9.09
C ALA A 119 -11.96 -5.03 9.94
N SER A 120 -11.81 -5.80 11.03
CA SER A 120 -10.83 -5.59 12.08
C SER A 120 -10.38 -6.90 12.73
N GLY A 121 -9.15 -6.93 13.25
CA GLY A 121 -8.63 -8.07 14.01
C GLY A 121 -7.88 -9.13 13.19
N PHE A 122 -7.55 -8.85 11.92
CA PHE A 122 -6.59 -9.64 11.17
C PHE A 122 -5.16 -9.45 11.72
N TRP A 123 -4.86 -8.26 12.25
CA TRP A 123 -3.55 -7.88 12.78
C TRP A 123 -3.12 -8.61 14.06
N GLU A 124 -4.00 -9.22 14.87
CA GLU A 124 -3.55 -9.98 16.05
C GLU A 124 -2.66 -11.17 15.66
N LYS A 125 -2.86 -11.72 14.45
CA LYS A 125 -2.01 -12.78 13.88
C LYS A 125 -0.59 -12.30 13.52
N ARG A 126 -0.41 -10.98 13.36
CA ARG A 126 0.82 -10.30 12.91
C ARG A 126 2.01 -10.43 13.87
N ARG A 127 1.79 -10.47 15.19
CA ARG A 127 2.91 -10.55 16.16
C ARG A 127 3.78 -11.79 15.95
N LYS A 128 3.27 -12.82 15.27
CA LYS A 128 4.03 -14.03 14.96
C LYS A 128 4.71 -14.04 13.58
N SER A 129 4.23 -13.27 12.59
CA SER A 129 4.72 -13.38 11.20
C SER A 129 5.52 -12.18 10.67
N LEU A 130 5.32 -10.96 11.18
CA LEU A 130 6.09 -9.80 10.68
C LEU A 130 7.55 -9.75 11.13
N GLN A 131 8.01 -10.67 11.96
CA GLN A 131 9.45 -10.89 12.11
C GLN A 131 10.11 -11.37 10.80
N SER A 132 9.33 -11.73 9.77
CA SER A 132 9.84 -12.32 8.53
C SER A 132 9.61 -11.51 7.26
N ILE A 133 9.00 -10.32 7.28
CA ILE A 133 9.13 -9.38 6.14
C ILE A 133 10.41 -8.58 6.37
N ASP A 134 11.52 -9.30 6.40
CA ASP A 134 12.80 -8.74 6.03
C ASP A 134 12.73 -8.64 4.51
N LEU A 135 12.34 -7.47 3.98
CA LEU A 135 12.63 -7.14 2.58
C LEU A 135 14.15 -6.96 2.50
N SER A 136 14.88 -8.06 2.67
CA SER A 136 16.32 -8.07 2.60
C SER A 136 16.66 -7.77 1.15
N MET A 137 17.14 -6.56 0.93
CA MET A 137 17.49 -6.01 -0.37
C MET A 137 18.77 -6.66 -0.95
N SER A 138 19.18 -7.84 -0.43
CA SER A 138 20.34 -8.59 -0.90
C SER A 138 20.17 -9.16 -2.31
N GLU A 139 18.98 -9.07 -2.91
CA GLU A 139 18.71 -9.55 -4.27
C GLU A 139 18.52 -8.42 -5.31
N LEU A 140 18.59 -7.15 -4.90
CA LEU A 140 18.73 -6.02 -5.82
C LEU A 140 20.19 -5.58 -5.80
N ASP A 141 20.97 -6.00 -6.79
CA ASP A 141 22.33 -5.50 -7.08
C ASP A 141 22.39 -3.97 -7.40
N GLY A 142 21.29 -3.24 -7.18
CA GLY A 142 21.18 -1.80 -7.35
C GLY A 142 21.37 -1.10 -6.01
N ASN A 143 22.53 -0.48 -5.83
CA ASN A 143 22.73 0.56 -4.83
C ASN A 143 21.64 1.63 -5.02
N GLY A 144 20.55 1.58 -4.25
CA GLY A 144 19.71 2.75 -4.06
C GLY A 144 20.61 3.83 -3.48
N ILE A 145 20.64 5.01 -4.09
CA ILE A 145 21.47 6.11 -3.62
C ILE A 145 20.58 7.34 -3.40
N ARG A 146 20.50 7.81 -2.15
CA ARG A 146 19.77 8.98 -1.69
C ARG A 146 20.60 10.24 -1.92
N GLY A 147 19.96 11.30 -2.41
CA GLY A 147 20.62 12.60 -2.51
C GLY A 147 20.85 13.23 -1.13
N SER A 148 22.10 13.29 -0.66
CA SER A 148 22.50 14.20 0.42
C SER A 148 22.96 15.54 -0.18
N CYS A 149 22.17 16.58 0.12
CA CYS A 149 22.50 17.99 -0.11
C CYS A 149 22.47 18.66 1.27
#